data_AF-A0A7C4JM16-F1
#
_entry.id   AF-A0A7C4JM16-F1
#
_cell.length_a   1.000
_cell.length_b   1.000
_cell.length_c   1.000
_cell.angle_alpha   90.00
_cell.angle_beta   90.00
_cell.angle_gamma   90.00
#
_symmetry.space_group_name_H-M   'P 1'
#
loop_
_entity.id
_entity.type
_entity.pdbx_description
1 polymer ?
#
loop_
_entity_poly.entity_id
_entity_poly.type
_entity_poly.pdbx_seq_one_letter_code
_entity_poly.pdbx_strand_id
1 'polypeptide(L)'
;SPSQLEGIAFSAGPGMGPCLRVGATIARALSLRLNIPLISVNHGVAHIEIGRLTTRCRDPVVLYVAGGNTLIASYKDGRYRIFGETLDIAAGNCLDVFGIKACIGTMPNPEIRAREGKKFYYLPYKVKGMDVSFSGILTTALKLLKEGARLEDVCYSLIETVFSMLTEVTERALAFTEKNEVLIVGGLSRSVRLREMVEEMVKLHDARLMIVPQEYAGDNGAMIAWTGVLQLLTNQTVTVEESRVKPRFRLDEVELMWFERVWDITYS
;
A
#
# COMPACT_ATOMS: atom_id res chain seq x y z
N SER A 1 5.68 30.66 -5.59
CA SER A 1 5.06 31.60 -4.61
C SER A 1 3.82 30.95 -4.01
N PRO A 2 3.48 31.15 -2.72
CA PRO A 2 2.18 30.72 -2.16
C PRO A 2 0.97 31.17 -2.99
N SER A 3 1.11 32.25 -3.75
CA SER A 3 0.08 32.78 -4.66
C SER A 3 -0.18 31.93 -5.92
N GLN A 4 0.60 30.88 -6.17
CA GLN A 4 0.43 29.97 -7.31
C GLN A 4 -0.29 28.66 -6.93
N LEU A 5 -0.67 28.51 -5.66
CA LEU A 5 -1.38 27.32 -5.19
C LEU A 5 -2.87 27.46 -5.50
N GLU A 6 -3.45 26.44 -6.14
CA GLU A 6 -4.88 26.40 -6.49
C GLU A 6 -5.71 25.48 -5.57
N GLY A 7 -5.06 24.75 -4.67
CA GLY A 7 -5.75 23.90 -3.69
C GLY A 7 -4.81 23.37 -2.61
N ILE A 8 -5.38 23.02 -1.46
CA ILE A 8 -4.69 22.37 -0.34
C ILE A 8 -5.25 20.97 -0.15
N ALA A 9 -4.43 19.95 -0.41
CA ALA A 9 -4.78 18.56 -0.18
C ALA A 9 -4.20 18.05 1.14
N PHE A 10 -4.94 17.19 1.84
CA PHE A 10 -4.46 16.54 3.05
C PHE A 10 -4.93 15.09 3.14
N SER A 11 -4.14 14.26 3.81
CA SER A 11 -4.50 12.87 4.11
C SER A 11 -5.61 12.85 5.17
N ALA A 12 -6.83 12.52 4.75
CA ALA A 12 -7.97 12.41 5.65
C ALA A 12 -8.04 11.04 6.34
N GLY A 13 -7.36 10.03 5.80
CA GLY A 13 -7.25 8.68 6.34
C GLY A 13 -7.13 7.62 5.24
N PRO A 14 -7.01 6.32 5.60
CA PRO A 14 -7.01 5.81 6.97
C PRO A 14 -5.70 6.14 7.71
N GLY A 15 -5.68 5.96 9.04
CA GLY A 15 -4.47 6.21 9.83
C GLY A 15 -4.72 6.55 11.30
N MET A 16 -3.65 6.89 12.01
CA MET A 16 -3.71 7.22 13.44
C MET A 16 -4.47 8.53 13.67
N GLY A 17 -5.59 8.46 14.40
CA GLY A 17 -6.47 9.60 14.66
C GLY A 17 -5.75 10.87 15.15
N PRO A 18 -4.82 10.80 16.14
CA PRO A 18 -4.06 11.98 16.57
C PRO A 18 -3.25 12.62 15.45
N CYS A 19 -2.52 11.83 14.65
CA CYS A 19 -1.70 12.31 13.53
C CYS A 19 -2.56 12.94 12.44
N LEU A 20 -3.68 12.29 12.09
CA LEU A 20 -4.62 12.82 11.10
C LEU A 20 -5.19 14.18 11.50
N ARG A 21 -5.54 14.36 12.78
CA ARG A 21 -6.08 15.64 13.29
C ARG A 21 -5.08 16.79 13.18
N VAL A 22 -3.79 16.52 13.39
CA VAL A 22 -2.74 17.54 13.21
C VAL A 22 -2.66 17.97 11.76
N GLY A 23 -2.56 17.02 10.82
CA GLY A 23 -2.51 17.31 9.38
C GLY A 23 -3.75 18.06 8.88
N ALA A 24 -4.95 17.63 9.28
CA ALA A 24 -6.20 18.29 8.91
C ALA A 24 -6.29 19.73 9.46
N THR A 25 -5.86 19.96 10.71
CA THR A 25 -5.85 21.30 11.30
C THR A 25 -4.98 22.26 10.51
N ILE A 26 -3.76 21.84 10.15
CA ILE A 26 -2.83 22.65 9.35
C ILE A 26 -3.43 22.93 7.97
N ALA A 27 -3.97 21.91 7.30
CA ALA A 27 -4.55 22.06 5.97
C ALA A 27 -5.75 23.04 5.94
N ARG A 28 -6.65 22.94 6.92
CA ARG A 28 -7.78 23.87 7.06
C ARG A 28 -7.32 25.31 7.29
N ALA A 29 -6.34 25.51 8.19
CA ALA A 29 -5.80 26.83 8.47
C ALA A 29 -5.15 27.46 7.22
N LEU A 30 -4.43 26.67 6.43
CA LEU A 30 -3.83 27.12 5.17
C LEU A 30 -4.88 27.45 4.11
N SER A 31 -5.87 26.57 3.92
CA SER A 31 -6.97 26.80 2.97
C SER A 31 -7.75 28.07 3.30
N LEU A 32 -8.10 28.29 4.58
CA LEU A 32 -8.78 29.51 5.03
C LEU A 32 -7.92 30.77 4.85
N ARG A 33 -6.63 30.70 5.19
CA ARG A 33 -5.70 31.84 5.07
C ARG A 33 -5.47 32.27 3.63
N LEU A 34 -5.34 31.29 2.73
CA LEU A 34 -5.08 31.53 1.31
C LEU A 34 -6.36 31.69 0.48
N ASN A 35 -7.52 31.40 1.07
CA ASN A 35 -8.82 31.38 0.41
C ASN A 35 -8.85 30.50 -0.85
N ILE A 36 -8.29 29.30 -0.73
CA ILE A 36 -8.23 28.30 -1.82
C ILE A 36 -8.89 26.98 -1.39
N PRO A 37 -9.42 26.19 -2.34
CA PRO A 37 -10.11 24.94 -2.06
C PRO A 37 -9.34 23.97 -1.15
N LEU A 38 -10.08 23.28 -0.27
CA LEU A 38 -9.58 22.19 0.57
C LEU A 38 -9.99 20.85 -0.04
N ILE A 39 -9.06 19.89 -0.07
CA ILE A 39 -9.27 18.59 -0.68
C ILE A 39 -8.95 17.49 0.33
N SER A 40 -9.95 16.65 0.60
CA SER A 40 -9.85 15.49 1.49
C SER A 40 -9.42 14.27 0.68
N VAL A 41 -8.21 13.78 0.93
CA VAL A 41 -7.60 12.70 0.15
C VAL A 41 -7.58 11.40 0.97
N ASN A 42 -7.97 10.30 0.34
CA ASN A 42 -7.75 8.97 0.90
C ASN A 42 -6.29 8.54 0.67
N HIS A 43 -5.62 8.18 1.76
CA HIS A 43 -4.21 7.81 1.77
C HIS A 43 -3.89 6.57 0.92
N GLY A 44 -4.76 5.56 0.95
CA GLY A 44 -4.60 4.36 0.13
C GLY A 44 -4.75 4.66 -1.36
N VAL A 45 -5.75 5.47 -1.73
CA VAL A 45 -5.92 5.95 -3.11
C VAL A 45 -4.69 6.72 -3.57
N ALA A 46 -4.12 7.54 -2.68
CA ALA A 46 -2.94 8.32 -3.02
C ALA A 46 -1.70 7.47 -3.35
N HIS A 47 -1.46 6.39 -2.61
CA HIS A 47 -0.43 5.41 -2.94
C HIS A 47 -0.62 4.80 -4.33
N ILE A 48 -1.87 4.53 -4.72
CA ILE A 48 -2.19 3.96 -6.03
C ILE A 48 -2.00 5.00 -7.14
N GLU A 49 -2.55 6.19 -6.98
CA GLU A 49 -2.54 7.21 -8.04
C GLU A 49 -1.13 7.75 -8.32
N ILE A 50 -0.26 7.88 -7.30
CA ILE A 50 1.14 8.23 -7.54
C ILE A 50 1.89 7.08 -8.25
N GLY A 51 1.52 5.83 -7.95
CA GLY A 51 2.04 4.67 -8.63
C GLY A 51 1.64 4.66 -10.10
N ARG A 52 0.37 4.94 -10.41
CA ARG A 52 -0.13 5.13 -11.78
C ARG A 52 0.63 6.24 -12.51
N LEU A 53 0.82 7.40 -11.89
CA LEU A 53 1.59 8.53 -12.45
C LEU A 53 3.01 8.12 -12.84
N THR A 54 3.73 7.54 -11.89
CA THR A 54 5.17 7.31 -12.02
C THR A 54 5.49 6.13 -12.93
N THR A 55 4.62 5.13 -12.98
CA THR A 55 4.81 3.92 -13.77
C THR A 55 4.07 3.95 -15.11
N ARG A 56 3.14 4.89 -15.28
CA ARG A 56 2.21 4.95 -16.43
C ARG A 56 1.35 3.70 -16.58
N CYS A 57 1.08 2.97 -15.50
CA CYS A 57 0.12 1.86 -15.53
C CYS A 57 -1.31 2.37 -15.63
N ARG A 58 -2.08 1.77 -16.53
CA ARG A 58 -3.41 2.26 -16.90
C ARG A 58 -4.46 1.76 -15.92
N ASP A 59 -4.54 0.45 -15.78
CA ASP A 59 -5.55 -0.22 -14.98
C ASP A 59 -5.00 -1.51 -14.34
N PRO A 60 -4.21 -1.38 -13.26
CA PRO A 60 -3.55 -2.52 -12.64
C PRO A 60 -4.42 -3.25 -11.60
N VAL A 61 -4.07 -4.51 -11.32
CA VAL A 61 -4.28 -5.09 -10.00
C VAL A 61 -3.26 -4.50 -9.04
N VAL A 62 -3.73 -3.96 -7.93
CA VAL A 62 -2.89 -3.29 -6.94
C VAL A 62 -2.65 -4.23 -5.76
N LEU A 63 -1.39 -4.52 -5.48
CA LEU A 63 -0.94 -5.09 -4.22
C LEU A 63 -0.47 -3.95 -3.29
N TYR A 64 -1.31 -3.54 -2.34
CA TYR A 64 -0.98 -2.49 -1.38
C TYR A 64 -0.49 -3.11 -0.06
N VAL A 65 0.81 -2.98 0.20
CA VAL A 65 1.47 -3.49 1.40
C VAL A 65 2.29 -2.41 2.09
N ALA A 66 1.74 -1.91 3.18
CA ALA A 66 2.34 -0.92 4.07
C ALA A 66 2.41 -1.48 5.50
N GLY A 67 3.02 -0.72 6.42
CA GLY A 67 3.10 -1.11 7.83
C GLY A 67 1.73 -1.34 8.48
N GLY A 68 0.69 -0.60 8.07
CA GLY A 68 -0.67 -0.73 8.61
C GLY A 68 -1.70 -1.36 7.67
N ASN A 69 -1.36 -1.58 6.40
CA ASN A 69 -2.31 -2.00 5.37
C ASN A 69 -1.76 -3.20 4.58
N THR A 70 -2.63 -4.18 4.31
CA THR A 70 -2.35 -5.27 3.36
C THR A 70 -3.66 -5.58 2.66
N LEU A 71 -3.75 -5.20 1.39
CA LEU A 71 -4.93 -5.44 0.57
C LEU A 71 -4.56 -5.60 -0.89
N ILE A 72 -5.45 -6.26 -1.61
CA ILE A 72 -5.45 -6.37 -3.06
C ILE A 72 -6.67 -5.65 -3.57
N ALA A 73 -6.46 -4.69 -4.46
CA ALA A 73 -7.52 -3.89 -5.02
C ALA A 73 -7.40 -3.78 -6.53
N SER A 74 -8.50 -3.44 -7.18
CA SER A 74 -8.46 -3.04 -8.58
C SER A 74 -9.64 -2.13 -8.91
N TYR A 75 -9.49 -1.30 -9.92
CA TYR A 75 -10.56 -0.40 -10.35
C TYR A 75 -11.73 -1.18 -10.94
N LYS A 76 -12.94 -0.87 -10.49
CA LYS A 76 -14.21 -1.37 -11.04
C LYS A 76 -15.36 -0.45 -10.64
N ASP A 77 -16.19 -0.07 -11.62
CA ASP A 77 -17.42 0.73 -11.44
C ASP A 77 -17.16 2.05 -10.67
N GLY A 78 -16.18 2.83 -11.11
CA GLY A 78 -15.88 4.15 -10.54
C GLY A 78 -15.09 4.14 -9.23
N ARG A 79 -14.67 2.97 -8.72
CA ARG A 79 -14.00 2.84 -7.42
C ARG A 79 -12.88 1.80 -7.44
N TYR A 80 -11.93 1.91 -6.53
CA TYR A 80 -11.05 0.78 -6.22
C TYR A 80 -11.80 -0.21 -5.33
N ARG A 81 -12.07 -1.41 -5.84
CA ARG A 81 -12.70 -2.50 -5.07
C ARG A 81 -11.62 -3.36 -4.45
N ILE A 82 -11.85 -3.78 -3.21
CA ILE A 82 -10.96 -4.70 -2.49
C ILE A 82 -11.38 -6.13 -2.81
N PHE A 83 -10.45 -6.91 -3.36
CA PHE A 83 -10.64 -8.33 -3.73
C PHE A 83 -10.16 -9.25 -2.62
N GLY A 84 -9.14 -8.83 -1.88
CA GLY A 84 -8.62 -9.56 -0.73
C GLY A 84 -7.94 -8.60 0.25
N GLU A 85 -8.02 -8.90 1.54
CA GLU A 85 -7.37 -8.11 2.59
C GLU A 85 -6.80 -9.00 3.69
N THR A 86 -5.95 -8.42 4.55
CA THR A 86 -5.53 -9.12 5.76
C THR A 86 -6.71 -9.23 6.74
N LEU A 87 -6.89 -10.41 7.32
CA LEU A 87 -7.91 -10.68 8.33
C LEU A 87 -7.46 -10.30 9.75
N ASP A 88 -6.17 -9.99 9.93
CA ASP A 88 -5.60 -9.68 11.24
C ASP A 88 -4.64 -8.48 11.22
N ILE A 89 -3.32 -8.71 11.10
CA ILE A 89 -2.29 -7.67 11.07
C ILE A 89 -1.79 -7.50 9.64
N ALA A 90 -1.30 -6.33 9.29
CA ALA A 90 -0.65 -6.14 7.99
C ALA A 90 0.66 -6.93 7.89
N ALA A 91 1.04 -7.32 6.67
CA ALA A 91 2.31 -8.01 6.39
C ALA A 91 3.51 -7.17 6.86
N GLY A 92 3.49 -5.85 6.61
CA GLY A 92 4.52 -4.93 7.10
C GLY A 92 4.63 -4.95 8.62
N ASN A 93 3.49 -4.90 9.34
CA ASN A 93 3.47 -5.01 10.79
C ASN A 93 4.03 -6.36 11.29
N CYS A 94 3.66 -7.47 10.64
CA CYS A 94 4.17 -8.80 10.98
C CYS A 94 5.71 -8.84 10.92
N LEU A 95 6.29 -8.34 9.84
CA LEU A 95 7.74 -8.34 9.63
C LEU A 95 8.46 -7.37 10.59
N ASP A 96 7.90 -6.19 10.81
CA ASP A 96 8.47 -5.19 11.73
C ASP A 96 8.44 -5.67 13.19
N VAL A 97 7.32 -6.23 13.64
CA VAL A 97 7.18 -6.76 15.00
C VAL A 97 8.13 -7.95 15.20
N PHE A 98 8.25 -8.85 14.22
CA PHE A 98 9.23 -9.93 14.28
C PHE A 98 10.65 -9.38 14.45
N GLY A 99 11.06 -8.45 13.58
CA GLY A 99 12.41 -7.89 13.61
C GLY A 99 12.75 -7.13 14.89
N ILE A 100 11.79 -6.39 15.46
CA ILE A 100 11.93 -5.77 16.78
C ILE A 100 12.13 -6.82 17.87
N LYS A 101 11.30 -7.87 17.89
CA LYS A 101 11.37 -8.95 18.89
C LYS A 101 12.61 -9.83 18.75
N ALA A 102 13.15 -9.94 17.54
CA ALA A 102 14.39 -10.63 17.23
C ALA A 102 15.64 -9.75 17.41
N CYS A 103 15.49 -8.51 17.91
CA CYS A 103 16.59 -7.56 18.14
C CYS A 103 17.39 -7.20 16.88
N ILE A 104 16.76 -7.25 15.70
CA ILE A 104 17.37 -6.83 14.42
C ILE A 104 16.77 -5.54 13.86
N GLY A 105 15.70 -5.00 14.47
CA GLY A 105 15.00 -3.82 13.96
C GLY A 105 13.97 -4.16 12.87
N THR A 106 13.32 -3.14 12.31
CA THR A 106 12.23 -3.26 11.34
C THR A 106 12.73 -3.64 9.93
N MET A 107 11.81 -3.77 8.96
CA MET A 107 12.18 -3.87 7.55
C MET A 107 13.11 -2.72 7.14
N PRO A 108 14.16 -2.98 6.32
CA PRO A 108 14.44 -4.20 5.57
C PRO A 108 15.32 -5.25 6.30
N ASN A 109 15.61 -5.08 7.60
CA ASN A 109 16.58 -5.94 8.29
C ASN A 109 16.20 -7.43 8.32
N PRO A 110 14.93 -7.84 8.54
CA PRO A 110 14.51 -9.22 8.37
C PRO A 110 14.84 -9.81 6.99
N GLU A 111 14.60 -9.05 5.91
CA GLU A 111 14.93 -9.48 4.53
C GLU A 111 16.44 -9.57 4.29
N ILE A 112 17.23 -8.66 4.87
CA ILE A 112 18.70 -8.73 4.77
C ILE A 112 19.20 -10.01 5.46
N ARG A 113 18.72 -10.32 6.66
CA ARG A 113 19.09 -11.53 7.41
C ARG A 113 18.65 -12.82 6.71
N ALA A 114 17.51 -12.79 6.02
CA ALA A 114 16.99 -13.92 5.26
C ALA A 114 17.98 -14.44 4.19
N ARG A 115 18.84 -13.57 3.63
CA ARG A 115 19.83 -13.94 2.60
C ARG A 115 20.88 -14.93 3.07
N GLU A 116 21.11 -14.99 4.38
CA GLU A 116 22.08 -15.91 4.99
C GLU A 116 21.43 -17.22 5.49
N GLY A 117 20.10 -17.34 5.32
CA GLY A 117 19.34 -18.53 5.65
C GLY A 117 19.67 -19.68 4.71
N LYS A 118 19.75 -20.88 5.28
CA LYS A 118 20.06 -22.13 4.58
C LYS A 118 18.99 -23.20 4.81
N LYS A 119 18.22 -23.08 5.89
CA LYS A 119 17.16 -24.02 6.25
C LYS A 119 15.80 -23.36 6.22
N PHE A 120 14.85 -24.01 5.56
CA PHE A 120 13.45 -23.60 5.58
C PHE A 120 12.69 -24.31 6.70
N TYR A 121 11.95 -23.54 7.49
CA TYR A 121 11.01 -24.00 8.50
C TYR A 121 9.58 -23.76 7.99
N TYR A 122 8.75 -24.80 8.02
CA TYR A 122 7.35 -24.67 7.65
C TYR A 122 6.61 -23.79 8.67
N LEU A 123 6.20 -22.60 8.22
CA LEU A 123 5.34 -21.70 8.97
C LEU A 123 3.88 -21.90 8.54
N PRO A 124 2.88 -21.54 9.37
CA PRO A 124 1.47 -21.70 9.01
C PRO A 124 1.10 -20.87 7.77
N TYR A 125 0.86 -21.53 6.64
CA TYR A 125 0.44 -20.89 5.40
C TYR A 125 -1.08 -20.67 5.41
N LYS A 126 -1.55 -19.44 5.65
CA LYS A 126 -2.97 -19.13 5.89
C LYS A 126 -3.54 -18.17 4.85
N VAL A 127 -3.89 -18.72 3.68
CA VAL A 127 -4.69 -18.04 2.64
C VAL A 127 -6.13 -18.56 2.69
N LYS A 128 -7.11 -17.66 2.66
CA LYS A 128 -8.54 -17.98 2.63
C LYS A 128 -9.20 -17.22 1.47
N GLY A 129 -9.45 -17.89 0.35
CA GLY A 129 -9.90 -17.19 -0.86
C GLY A 129 -8.81 -16.22 -1.34
N MET A 130 -9.08 -14.92 -1.33
CA MET A 130 -8.08 -13.89 -1.63
C MET A 130 -7.56 -13.17 -0.36
N ASP A 131 -8.01 -13.60 0.82
CA ASP A 131 -7.60 -13.02 2.09
C ASP A 131 -6.41 -13.76 2.71
N VAL A 132 -5.67 -13.05 3.56
CA VAL A 132 -4.46 -13.54 4.23
C VAL A 132 -4.51 -13.32 5.75
N SER A 133 -3.75 -14.10 6.52
CA SER A 133 -3.60 -13.91 7.97
C SER A 133 -2.17 -14.19 8.41
N PHE A 134 -1.57 -13.23 9.12
CA PHE A 134 -0.14 -13.24 9.46
C PHE A 134 0.15 -13.45 10.95
N SER A 135 -0.82 -13.29 11.86
CA SER A 135 -0.57 -13.41 13.32
C SER A 135 -0.07 -14.79 13.72
N GLY A 136 -0.57 -15.84 13.04
CA GLY A 136 -0.12 -17.20 13.28
C GLY A 136 1.34 -17.41 12.86
N ILE A 137 1.74 -16.84 11.73
CA ILE A 137 3.11 -16.90 11.19
C ILE A 137 4.07 -16.18 12.15
N LEU A 138 3.72 -14.97 12.57
CA LEU A 138 4.50 -14.21 13.55
C LEU A 138 4.73 -15.01 14.83
N THR A 139 3.67 -15.60 15.37
CA THR A 139 3.73 -16.38 16.62
C THR A 139 4.64 -17.61 16.46
N THR A 140 4.51 -18.36 15.36
CA THR A 140 5.34 -19.54 15.10
C THR A 140 6.80 -19.15 14.84
N ALA A 141 7.07 -18.09 14.09
CA ALA A 141 8.43 -17.62 13.83
C ALA A 141 9.15 -17.20 15.14
N LEU A 142 8.47 -16.46 16.02
CA LEU A 142 9.03 -16.09 17.33
C LEU A 142 9.24 -17.30 18.24
N LYS A 143 8.35 -18.30 18.18
CA LYS A 143 8.51 -19.55 18.90
C LYS A 143 9.76 -20.30 18.45
N LEU A 144 9.98 -20.46 17.14
CA LEU A 144 11.18 -21.10 16.60
C LEU A 144 12.46 -20.42 17.07
N LEU A 145 12.49 -19.08 17.04
CA LEU A 145 13.64 -18.32 17.52
C LEU A 145 13.90 -18.57 19.02
N LYS A 146 12.83 -18.64 19.84
CA LYS A 146 12.93 -18.97 21.27
C LYS A 146 13.42 -20.39 21.52
N GLU A 147 13.08 -21.33 20.64
CA GLU A 147 13.51 -22.74 20.70
C GLU A 147 14.95 -22.94 20.19
N GLY A 148 15.66 -21.87 19.83
CA GLY A 148 17.06 -21.91 19.42
C GLY A 148 17.26 -22.14 17.92
N ALA A 149 16.22 -21.98 17.10
CA ALA A 149 16.40 -21.93 15.65
C ALA A 149 17.28 -20.75 15.27
N ARG A 150 18.14 -20.96 14.27
CA ARG A 150 19.06 -19.93 13.78
C ARG A 150 18.25 -18.77 13.18
N LEU A 151 18.57 -17.55 13.58
CA LEU A 151 17.84 -16.34 13.20
C LEU A 151 17.71 -16.18 11.69
N GLU A 152 18.81 -16.37 10.94
CA GLU A 152 18.82 -16.20 9.48
C GLU A 152 17.86 -17.19 8.79
N ASP A 153 17.78 -18.43 9.31
CA ASP A 153 16.87 -19.46 8.79
C ASP A 153 15.40 -19.13 9.10
N VAL A 154 15.12 -18.57 10.27
CA VAL A 154 13.76 -18.10 10.63
C VAL A 154 13.37 -16.90 9.77
N CYS A 155 14.27 -15.93 9.57
CA CYS A 155 14.05 -14.79 8.66
C CYS A 155 13.77 -15.26 7.24
N TYR A 156 14.57 -16.20 6.72
CA TYR A 156 14.36 -16.81 5.41
C TYR A 156 12.98 -17.43 5.28
N SER A 157 12.62 -18.29 6.23
CA SER A 157 11.32 -18.96 6.26
C SER A 157 10.15 -17.98 6.35
N LEU A 158 10.30 -16.93 7.17
CA LEU A 158 9.28 -15.90 7.36
C LEU A 158 9.07 -15.08 6.09
N ILE A 159 10.14 -14.59 5.48
CA ILE A 159 10.09 -13.76 4.27
C ILE A 159 9.49 -14.55 3.11
N GLU A 160 9.99 -15.75 2.85
CA GLU A 160 9.47 -16.60 1.77
C GLU A 160 7.99 -16.95 1.98
N THR A 161 7.58 -17.30 3.22
CA THR A 161 6.18 -17.65 3.49
C THR A 161 5.26 -16.43 3.30
N VAL A 162 5.61 -15.27 3.87
CA VAL A 162 4.79 -14.06 3.77
C VAL A 162 4.67 -13.59 2.33
N PHE A 163 5.78 -13.55 1.58
CA PHE A 163 5.76 -13.09 0.19
C PHE A 163 5.12 -14.09 -0.76
N SER A 164 5.24 -15.40 -0.50
CA SER A 164 4.48 -16.42 -1.24
C SER A 164 2.97 -16.21 -1.09
N MET A 165 2.50 -15.99 0.15
CA MET A 165 1.08 -15.73 0.40
C MET A 165 0.58 -14.49 -0.33
N LEU A 166 1.32 -13.38 -0.27
CA LEU A 166 0.99 -12.15 -0.99
C LEU A 166 1.00 -12.36 -2.51
N THR A 167 1.96 -13.13 -3.02
CA THR A 167 2.06 -13.43 -4.47
C THR A 167 0.88 -14.28 -4.91
N GLU A 168 0.52 -15.32 -4.15
CA GLU A 168 -0.62 -16.20 -4.46
C GLU A 168 -1.95 -15.43 -4.49
N VAL A 169 -2.23 -14.59 -3.49
CA VAL A 169 -3.49 -13.85 -3.49
C VAL A 169 -3.52 -12.78 -4.59
N THR A 170 -2.35 -12.22 -4.94
CA THR A 170 -2.24 -11.29 -6.08
C THR A 170 -2.48 -12.00 -7.41
N GLU A 171 -1.94 -13.21 -7.59
CA GLU A 171 -2.18 -14.05 -8.75
C GLU A 171 -3.66 -14.40 -8.91
N ARG A 172 -4.33 -14.78 -7.82
CA ARG A 172 -5.79 -15.05 -7.81
C ARG A 172 -6.58 -13.84 -8.28
N ALA A 173 -6.23 -12.64 -7.82
CA ALA A 173 -6.88 -11.41 -8.23
C ALA A 173 -6.56 -11.03 -9.69
N LEU A 174 -5.33 -11.25 -10.14
CA LEU A 174 -4.92 -11.05 -11.53
C LEU A 174 -5.76 -11.91 -12.48
N ALA A 175 -5.85 -13.21 -12.19
CA ALA A 175 -6.67 -14.14 -12.96
C ALA A 175 -8.17 -13.79 -12.89
N PHE A 176 -8.69 -13.37 -11.74
CA PHE A 176 -10.09 -13.00 -11.58
C PHE A 176 -10.48 -11.72 -12.33
N THR A 177 -9.57 -10.75 -12.41
CA THR A 177 -9.83 -9.46 -13.03
C THR A 177 -9.50 -9.41 -14.52
N GLU A 178 -8.81 -10.43 -15.04
CA GLU A 178 -8.33 -10.50 -16.44
C GLU A 178 -7.47 -9.29 -16.85
N LYS A 179 -6.80 -8.66 -15.86
CA LYS A 179 -5.89 -7.54 -16.08
C LYS A 179 -4.49 -8.05 -16.39
N ASN A 180 -3.67 -7.19 -17.00
CA ASN A 180 -2.31 -7.53 -17.43
C ASN A 180 -1.23 -6.64 -16.79
N GLU A 181 -1.58 -5.91 -15.73
CA GLU A 181 -0.65 -5.07 -14.97
C GLU A 181 -0.84 -5.35 -13.48
N VAL A 182 0.26 -5.52 -12.75
CA VAL A 182 0.28 -5.56 -11.29
C VAL A 182 1.09 -4.37 -10.78
N LEU A 183 0.50 -3.54 -9.93
CA LEU A 183 1.16 -2.41 -9.28
C LEU A 183 1.37 -2.73 -7.81
N ILE A 184 2.62 -2.70 -7.34
CA ILE A 184 2.93 -2.86 -5.91
C ILE A 184 3.14 -1.48 -5.29
N VAL A 185 2.38 -1.14 -4.26
CA VAL A 185 2.45 0.15 -3.56
C VAL A 185 2.60 -0.04 -2.05
N GLY A 186 2.98 1.04 -1.35
CA GLY A 186 3.27 1.03 0.08
C GLY A 186 4.71 0.64 0.40
N GLY A 187 5.12 0.84 1.66
CA GLY A 187 6.53 0.74 2.06
C GLY A 187 7.20 -0.61 1.77
N LEU A 188 6.45 -1.71 1.75
CA LEU A 188 6.98 -3.05 1.48
C LEU A 188 7.27 -3.27 -0.01
N SER A 189 6.77 -2.42 -0.91
CA SER A 189 7.11 -2.43 -2.34
C SER A 189 8.61 -2.25 -2.61
N ARG A 190 9.36 -1.70 -1.64
CA ARG A 190 10.82 -1.56 -1.71
C ARG A 190 11.56 -2.88 -1.60
N SER A 191 10.91 -3.91 -1.03
CA SER A 191 11.48 -5.26 -0.92
C SER A 191 11.94 -5.76 -2.29
N VAL A 192 13.16 -6.28 -2.35
CA VAL A 192 13.70 -6.83 -3.60
C VAL A 192 13.07 -8.20 -3.82
N ARG A 193 13.03 -9.01 -2.75
CA ARG A 193 12.52 -10.38 -2.84
C ARG A 193 11.03 -10.44 -3.19
N LEU A 194 10.19 -9.56 -2.60
CA LEU A 194 8.77 -9.49 -2.98
C LEU A 194 8.61 -9.14 -4.46
N ARG A 195 9.38 -8.17 -4.96
CA ARG A 195 9.34 -7.78 -6.37
C ARG A 195 9.76 -8.92 -7.29
N GLU A 196 10.82 -9.66 -6.96
CA GLU A 196 11.25 -10.83 -7.72
C GLU A 196 10.13 -11.89 -7.82
N MET A 197 9.50 -12.23 -6.70
CA MET A 197 8.43 -13.26 -6.69
C MET A 197 7.21 -12.83 -7.50
N VAL A 198 6.79 -11.57 -7.38
CA VAL A 198 5.66 -11.06 -8.16
C VAL A 198 6.03 -10.92 -9.64
N GLU A 199 7.25 -10.49 -9.97
CA GLU A 199 7.77 -10.40 -11.33
C GLU A 199 7.79 -11.77 -12.03
N GLU A 200 8.19 -12.83 -11.32
CA GLU A 200 8.13 -14.20 -11.83
C GLU A 200 6.69 -14.65 -12.05
N MET A 201 5.79 -14.37 -11.11
CA MET A 201 4.37 -14.71 -11.22
C MET A 201 3.71 -14.02 -12.42
N VAL A 202 3.88 -12.70 -12.59
CA VAL A 202 3.19 -11.97 -13.69
C VAL A 202 3.63 -12.42 -15.08
N LYS A 203 4.88 -12.89 -15.24
CA LYS A 203 5.37 -13.45 -16.51
C LYS A 203 4.60 -14.71 -16.93
N LEU A 204 4.07 -15.47 -15.99
CA LEU A 204 3.25 -16.66 -16.28
C LEU A 204 1.86 -16.30 -16.82
N HIS A 205 1.44 -15.04 -16.65
CA HIS A 205 0.12 -14.52 -17.04
C HIS A 205 0.20 -13.49 -18.18
N ASP A 206 1.32 -13.42 -18.90
CA ASP A 206 1.59 -12.38 -19.92
C ASP A 206 1.31 -10.95 -19.40
N ALA A 207 1.52 -10.74 -18.10
CA ALA A 207 1.30 -9.50 -17.40
C ALA A 207 2.62 -8.81 -17.05
N ARG A 208 2.54 -7.54 -16.62
CA ARG A 208 3.70 -6.72 -16.28
C ARG A 208 3.64 -6.25 -14.84
N LEU A 209 4.78 -6.27 -14.16
CA LEU A 209 4.93 -5.64 -12.86
C LEU A 209 5.29 -4.16 -13.03
N MET A 210 4.57 -3.31 -12.30
CA MET A 210 4.73 -1.87 -12.29
C MET A 210 5.36 -1.47 -10.96
N ILE A 211 6.59 -0.96 -11.01
CA ILE A 211 7.40 -0.67 -9.82
C ILE A 211 7.43 0.84 -9.59
N VAL A 212 6.89 1.27 -8.45
CA VAL A 212 6.94 2.69 -8.04
C VAL A 212 8.37 3.08 -7.68
N PRO A 213 8.87 4.25 -8.12
CA PRO A 213 10.18 4.77 -7.69
C PRO A 213 10.29 4.86 -6.17
N GLN A 214 11.49 4.64 -5.63
CA GLN A 214 11.70 4.46 -4.19
C GLN A 214 11.29 5.69 -3.36
N GLU A 215 11.45 6.88 -3.93
CA GLU A 215 11.07 8.17 -3.33
C GLU A 215 9.55 8.30 -3.14
N TYR A 216 8.74 7.60 -3.95
CA TYR A 216 7.28 7.62 -3.89
C TYR A 216 6.66 6.36 -3.27
N ALA A 217 7.45 5.29 -3.11
CA ALA A 217 6.98 4.02 -2.54
C ALA A 217 6.49 4.10 -1.08
N GLY A 218 7.03 5.05 -0.30
CA GLY A 218 6.64 5.29 1.09
C GLY A 218 5.71 6.49 1.24
N ASP A 219 5.30 6.78 2.48
CA ASP A 219 4.44 7.93 2.76
C ASP A 219 5.15 9.25 2.43
N ASN A 220 4.53 10.04 1.55
CA ASN A 220 5.08 11.33 1.12
C ASN A 220 3.96 12.34 0.85
N GLY A 221 4.29 13.64 0.85
CA GLY A 221 3.31 14.69 0.57
C GLY A 221 2.91 14.77 -0.92
N ALA A 222 3.78 14.31 -1.82
CA ALA A 222 3.57 14.41 -3.27
C ALA A 222 2.40 13.52 -3.74
N MET A 223 2.25 12.31 -3.19
CA MET A 223 1.12 11.43 -3.52
C MET A 223 -0.23 12.04 -3.11
N ILE A 224 -0.25 12.74 -1.96
CA ILE A 224 -1.44 13.44 -1.46
C ILE A 224 -1.75 14.65 -2.35
N ALA A 225 -0.73 15.43 -2.70
CA ALA A 225 -0.88 16.57 -3.60
C ALA A 225 -1.36 16.13 -4.99
N TRP A 226 -0.77 15.08 -5.56
CA TRP A 226 -1.15 14.54 -6.86
C TRP A 226 -2.60 14.07 -6.91
N THR A 227 -3.03 13.30 -5.91
CA THR A 227 -4.44 12.88 -5.80
C THR A 227 -5.36 14.08 -5.59
N GLY A 228 -4.87 15.09 -4.86
CA GLY A 228 -5.53 16.38 -4.74
C GLY A 228 -5.75 17.08 -6.06
N VAL A 229 -4.74 17.09 -6.95
CA VAL A 229 -4.85 17.63 -8.31
C VAL A 229 -5.91 16.87 -9.10
N LEU A 230 -5.89 15.53 -9.07
CA LEU A 230 -6.90 14.70 -9.75
C LEU A 230 -8.32 15.01 -9.28
N GLN A 231 -8.53 15.12 -7.97
CA GLN A 231 -9.80 15.52 -7.38
C GLN A 231 -10.21 16.95 -7.77
N LEU A 232 -9.27 17.90 -7.78
CA LEU A 232 -9.52 19.29 -8.13
C LEU A 232 -9.95 19.44 -9.59
N LEU A 233 -9.31 18.72 -10.52
CA LEU A 233 -9.67 18.69 -11.94
C LEU A 233 -11.10 18.16 -12.17
N THR A 234 -11.64 17.39 -11.23
CA THR A 234 -13.01 16.87 -11.26
C THR A 234 -13.93 17.57 -10.25
N ASN A 235 -13.55 18.74 -9.73
CA ASN A 235 -14.31 19.54 -8.77
C ASN A 235 -14.70 18.80 -7.47
N GLN A 236 -13.89 17.84 -7.03
CA GLN A 236 -14.07 17.11 -5.77
C GLN A 236 -13.34 17.81 -4.62
N THR A 237 -13.95 18.86 -4.08
CA THR A 237 -13.46 19.64 -2.94
C THR A 237 -14.35 19.44 -1.72
N VAL A 238 -13.90 19.88 -0.54
CA VAL A 238 -14.68 19.81 0.71
C VAL A 238 -14.69 21.14 1.44
N THR A 239 -15.76 21.41 2.18
CA THR A 239 -15.78 22.50 3.17
C THR A 239 -14.96 22.15 4.41
N VAL A 240 -14.65 23.16 5.23
CA VAL A 240 -13.92 22.94 6.50
C VAL A 240 -14.74 22.05 7.44
N GLU A 241 -16.05 22.23 7.46
CA GLU A 241 -17.02 21.50 8.30
C GLU A 241 -17.10 20.00 7.90
N GLU A 242 -17.00 19.72 6.60
CA GLU A 242 -17.06 18.37 6.03
C GLU A 242 -15.70 17.65 6.01
N SER A 243 -14.60 18.38 6.18
CA SER A 243 -13.22 17.87 6.12
C SER A 243 -12.80 16.99 7.31
N ARG A 244 -13.74 16.26 7.93
CA ARG A 244 -13.49 15.40 9.09
C ARG A 244 -12.49 14.29 8.75
N VAL A 245 -11.57 14.02 9.68
CA VAL A 245 -10.64 12.90 9.55
C VAL A 245 -11.40 11.58 9.71
N LYS A 246 -10.99 10.57 8.93
CA LYS A 246 -11.60 9.25 8.86
C LYS A 246 -10.53 8.19 9.15
N PRO A 247 -10.28 7.81 10.43
CA PRO A 247 -9.25 6.84 10.77
C PRO A 247 -9.38 5.49 10.07
N ARG A 248 -10.61 5.11 9.68
CA ARG A 248 -10.95 3.87 8.97
C ARG A 248 -11.46 4.14 7.55
N PHE A 249 -10.96 5.17 6.88
CA PHE A 249 -11.41 5.53 5.53
C PHE A 249 -11.11 4.41 4.54
N ARG A 250 -12.10 3.59 4.17
CA ARG A 250 -11.84 2.48 3.26
C ARG A 250 -11.57 2.97 1.84
N LEU A 251 -10.77 2.20 1.11
CA LEU A 251 -10.39 2.50 -0.28
C LEU A 251 -11.62 2.49 -1.21
N ASP A 252 -12.57 1.59 -0.95
CA ASP A 252 -13.80 1.36 -1.71
C ASP A 252 -14.92 2.39 -1.42
N GLU A 253 -14.71 3.30 -0.46
CA GLU A 253 -15.61 4.43 -0.22
C GLU A 253 -15.38 5.59 -1.19
N VAL A 254 -14.24 5.64 -1.86
CA VAL A 254 -13.82 6.77 -2.70
C VAL A 254 -14.29 6.58 -4.14
N GLU A 255 -14.98 7.59 -4.65
CA GLU A 255 -15.39 7.67 -6.05
C GLU A 255 -14.33 8.40 -6.88
N LEU A 256 -13.83 7.72 -7.91
CA LEU A 256 -12.70 8.14 -8.75
C LEU A 256 -13.22 8.78 -10.04
N MET A 257 -13.69 10.02 -9.97
CA MET A 257 -14.26 10.72 -11.13
C MET A 257 -13.21 11.04 -12.22
N TRP A 258 -11.93 10.85 -11.91
CA TRP A 258 -10.80 11.14 -12.81
C TRP A 258 -10.28 9.93 -13.57
N PHE A 259 -10.61 8.69 -13.14
CA PHE A 259 -9.87 7.48 -13.55
C PHE A 259 -9.77 7.29 -15.06
N GLU A 260 -10.88 7.49 -15.78
CA GLU A 260 -10.94 7.43 -17.25
C GLU A 260 -10.71 8.80 -17.91
N ARG A 261 -11.13 9.90 -17.27
CA ARG A 261 -11.20 11.23 -17.88
C ARG A 261 -9.87 11.96 -17.94
N VAL A 262 -8.98 11.69 -16.99
CA VAL A 262 -7.77 12.49 -16.77
C VAL A 262 -6.52 11.75 -17.25
N TRP A 263 -6.65 10.48 -17.66
CA TRP A 263 -5.55 9.71 -18.23
C TRP A 263 -4.96 10.41 -19.45
N ASP A 264 -5.80 10.76 -20.43
CA ASP A 264 -5.32 11.36 -21.68
C ASP A 264 -4.73 12.77 -21.49
N ILE A 265 -5.13 13.49 -20.43
CA ILE A 265 -4.61 14.83 -20.11
C ILE A 265 -3.24 14.75 -19.41
N THR A 266 -3.00 13.68 -18.66
CA THR A 266 -1.80 13.54 -17.82
C THR A 266 -0.61 12.95 -18.59
N TYR A 267 -0.88 12.14 -19.62
CA TYR A 267 0.16 11.39 -20.35
C TYR A 267 0.24 11.68 -21.86
N SER A 268 -0.45 12.72 -22.34
CA SER A 268 -0.18 13.36 -23.65
C SER A 268 1.09 14.19 -23.61
#